data_AF-A0A7X3UM84-F1
#
_entry.id   AF-A0A7X3UM84-F1
#
_cell.length_a   1.000
_cell.length_b   1.000
_cell.length_c   1.000
_cell.angle_alpha   90.00
_cell.angle_beta   90.00
_cell.angle_gamma   90.00
#
_symmetry.space_group_name_H-M   'P 1'
#
loop_
_entity.id
_entity.type
_entity.pdbx_description
1 polymer ?
#
loop_
_entity_poly.entity_id
_entity_poly.type
_entity_poly.pdbx_seq_one_letter_code
_entity_poly.pdbx_strand_id
1 'polypeptide(L)'
;MKNDPIVAEVRRIRHEHAARFKYDLDMIAKDIKAQEQAEVNRTARMDYAEAQFRKLCASRGLDWDTMTEAERENFVDDLIHEDRECNP
;
A
#
# COMPACT_ATOMS: atom_id res chain seq x y z
N MET A 1 -35.28 20.98 -0.13
CA MET A 1 -34.05 20.42 -0.74
C MET A 1 -34.12 18.89 -0.77
N LYS A 2 -34.83 18.25 -1.73
CA LYS A 2 -34.93 16.78 -1.79
C LYS A 2 -34.25 16.13 -3.01
N ASN A 3 -33.71 16.89 -3.96
CA ASN A 3 -33.18 16.36 -5.23
C ASN A 3 -31.79 16.93 -5.56
N ASP A 4 -30.90 17.05 -4.56
CA ASP A 4 -29.51 17.38 -4.86
C ASP A 4 -28.83 16.14 -5.50
N PRO A 5 -28.29 16.25 -6.72
CA PRO A 5 -27.69 15.12 -7.42
C PRO A 5 -26.48 14.52 -6.69
N ILE A 6 -25.72 15.34 -5.95
CA ILE A 6 -24.58 14.87 -5.15
C ILE A 6 -25.08 14.02 -3.98
N VAL A 7 -26.12 14.50 -3.30
CA VAL A 7 -26.73 13.77 -2.17
C VAL A 7 -27.35 12.45 -2.63
N ALA A 8 -27.99 12.43 -3.80
CA ALA A 8 -28.54 11.21 -4.40
C ALA A 8 -27.44 10.18 -4.69
N GLU A 9 -26.31 10.62 -5.25
CA GLU A 9 -25.20 9.74 -5.59
C GLU A 9 -24.51 9.18 -4.34
N VAL A 10 -24.24 10.01 -3.33
CA VAL A 10 -23.68 9.55 -2.05
C VAL A 10 -24.60 8.54 -1.38
N ARG A 11 -25.93 8.74 -1.45
CA ARG A 11 -26.90 7.77 -0.93
C ARG A 11 -26.87 6.45 -1.70
N ARG A 12 -26.78 6.50 -3.03
CA ARG A 12 -26.68 5.31 -3.88
C ARG A 12 -25.45 4.49 -3.51
N ILE A 13 -24.28 5.11 -3.44
CA ILE A 13 -23.01 4.44 -3.08
C ILE A 13 -23.09 3.80 -1.68
N ARG A 14 -23.60 4.54 -0.69
CA ARG A 14 -23.76 4.01 0.68
C ARG A 14 -24.74 2.85 0.74
N HIS A 15 -25.83 2.92 0.00
CA HIS A 15 -26.83 1.85 -0.06
C HIS A 15 -26.25 0.60 -0.70
N GLU A 16 -25.52 0.73 -1.81
CA GLU A 16 -24.83 -0.39 -2.45
C GLU A 16 -23.79 -1.03 -1.53
N HIS A 17 -23.02 -0.21 -0.80
CA HIS A 17 -22.07 -0.71 0.17
C HIS A 17 -22.77 -1.46 1.32
N ALA A 18 -23.76 -0.85 1.97
CA ALA A 18 -24.49 -1.45 3.08
C ALA A 18 -25.26 -2.71 2.67
N ALA A 19 -25.80 -2.76 1.46
CA ALA A 19 -26.49 -3.93 0.91
C ALA A 19 -25.57 -5.16 0.83
N ARG A 20 -24.27 -4.99 0.53
CA ARG A 20 -23.29 -6.09 0.56
C ARG A 20 -23.19 -6.75 1.93
N PHE A 21 -23.43 -5.98 2.98
CA PHE A 21 -23.42 -6.44 4.38
C PHE A 21 -24.83 -6.65 4.94
N LYS A 22 -25.87 -6.66 4.11
CA LYS A 22 -27.28 -6.79 4.54
C LYS A 22 -27.69 -5.76 5.60
N TYR A 23 -27.10 -4.56 5.54
CA TYR A 23 -27.28 -3.48 6.52
C TYR A 23 -26.87 -3.85 7.96
N ASP A 24 -26.07 -4.88 8.14
CA ASP A 24 -25.47 -5.23 9.42
C ASP A 24 -24.34 -4.24 9.75
N LEU A 25 -24.60 -3.37 10.72
CA LEU A 25 -23.67 -2.32 11.13
C LEU A 25 -22.38 -2.88 11.72
N ASP A 26 -22.44 -4.02 12.42
CA ASP A 26 -21.24 -4.63 13.02
C ASP A 26 -20.33 -5.20 11.94
N MET A 27 -20.91 -5.78 10.89
CA MET A 27 -20.14 -6.27 9.75
C MET A 27 -19.51 -5.13 8.93
N ILE A 28 -20.23 -4.03 8.73
CA ILE A 28 -19.69 -2.83 8.08
C ILE A 28 -18.53 -2.24 8.90
N ALA A 29 -18.71 -2.14 10.22
CA ALA A 29 -17.67 -1.62 11.11
C ALA A 29 -16.42 -2.51 11.11
N LYS A 30 -16.59 -3.84 11.10
CA LYS A 30 -15.48 -4.80 11.00
C LYS A 30 -14.73 -4.66 9.67
N ASP A 31 -15.44 -4.51 8.56
CA ASP A 31 -14.82 -4.35 7.25
C ASP A 31 -13.99 -3.06 7.16
N ILE A 32 -14.55 -1.93 7.61
CA ILE A 32 -13.83 -0.64 7.66
C ILE A 32 -12.55 -0.78 8.50
N LYS A 33 -12.65 -1.37 9.70
CA LYS A 33 -11.49 -1.59 10.57
C LYS A 33 -10.44 -2.51 9.93
N ALA A 34 -10.87 -3.52 9.18
CA ALA A 34 -9.96 -4.42 8.47
C ALA A 34 -9.23 -3.69 7.34
N GLN A 35 -9.92 -2.81 6.60
CA GLN A 35 -9.31 -1.97 5.57
C GLN A 35 -8.30 -0.99 6.17
N GLU A 36 -8.65 -0.29 7.26
CA GLU A 36 -7.74 0.59 7.99
C GLU A 36 -6.48 -0.16 8.46
N GLN A 37 -6.65 -1.35 9.04
CA GLN A 37 -5.52 -2.16 9.49
C GLN A 37 -4.66 -2.66 8.32
N ALA A 38 -5.27 -3.00 7.18
CA ALA A 38 -4.55 -3.41 5.98
C ALA A 38 -3.66 -2.27 5.44
N GLU A 39 -4.16 -1.03 5.44
CA GLU A 39 -3.39 0.15 5.06
C GLU A 39 -2.24 0.43 6.03
N VAL A 40 -2.49 0.37 7.35
CA VAL A 40 -1.43 0.50 8.36
C VAL A 40 -0.35 -0.56 8.16
N ASN A 41 -0.75 -1.82 7.93
CA ASN A 41 0.19 -2.91 7.68
C ASN A 41 0.97 -2.71 6.37
N ARG A 42 0.33 -2.17 5.33
CA ARG A 42 0.97 -1.85 4.06
C ARG A 42 2.05 -0.78 4.25
N THR A 43 1.73 0.32 4.93
CA THR A 43 2.69 1.38 5.24
C THR A 43 3.86 0.84 6.05
N ALA A 44 3.59 0.08 7.13
CA ALA A 44 4.64 -0.49 7.97
C ALA A 44 5.60 -1.42 7.18
N ARG A 45 5.10 -2.18 6.20
CA ARG A 45 5.95 -3.01 5.32
C ARG A 45 6.83 -2.16 4.40
N MET A 46 6.30 -1.06 3.87
CA MET A 46 7.07 -0.15 3.00
C MET A 46 8.17 0.55 3.80
N ASP A 47 7.86 1.06 5.00
CA ASP A 47 8.84 1.68 5.90
C ASP A 47 9.94 0.69 6.28
N TYR A 48 9.57 -0.55 6.57
CA TYR A 48 10.54 -1.60 6.86
C TYR A 48 11.44 -1.91 5.66
N ALA A 49 10.87 -2.06 4.46
CA ALA A 49 11.63 -2.33 3.24
C ALA A 49 12.62 -1.19 2.94
N GLU A 50 12.17 0.06 3.05
CA GLU A 50 13.03 1.24 2.86
C GLU A 50 14.17 1.27 3.88
N ALA A 51 13.90 0.96 5.16
CA ALA A 51 14.93 0.86 6.18
C ALA A 51 15.95 -0.25 5.89
N GLN A 52 15.54 -1.37 5.28
CA GLN A 52 16.47 -2.41 4.82
C GLN A 52 17.32 -1.92 3.65
N PHE A 53 16.73 -1.22 2.68
CA PHE A 53 17.49 -0.64 1.56
C PHE A 53 18.52 0.37 2.05
N ARG A 54 18.16 1.29 2.95
CA ARG A 54 19.12 2.23 3.57
C ARG A 54 20.30 1.51 4.21
N LYS A 55 20.04 0.44 4.98
CA LYS A 55 21.10 -0.37 5.60
C LYS A 55 21.99 -1.07 4.57
N LEU A 56 21.40 -1.65 3.53
CA LEU A 56 22.14 -2.36 2.50
C LEU A 56 22.98 -1.41 1.65
N CYS A 57 22.44 -0.26 1.23
CA CYS A 57 23.18 0.80 0.57
C CYS A 57 24.38 1.24 1.42
N ALA A 58 24.17 1.54 2.70
CA ALA A 58 25.24 1.95 3.61
C ALA A 58 26.35 0.89 3.72
N SER A 59 25.99 -0.40 3.75
CA SER A 59 26.98 -1.50 3.77
C SER A 59 27.81 -1.59 2.49
N ARG A 60 27.30 -1.05 1.38
CA ARG A 60 27.96 -0.98 0.06
C ARG A 60 28.60 0.37 -0.24
N GLY A 61 28.62 1.29 0.74
CA GLY A 61 29.15 2.65 0.56
C GLY A 61 28.26 3.58 -0.29
N LEU A 62 26.99 3.22 -0.48
CA LEU A 62 25.99 4.03 -1.18
C LEU A 62 25.07 4.73 -0.15
N ASP A 63 24.43 5.83 -0.55
CA ASP A 63 23.46 6.55 0.26
C ASP A 63 22.09 6.64 -0.46
N TRP A 64 21.14 5.84 0.03
CA TRP A 64 19.79 5.73 -0.50
C TRP A 64 19.05 7.07 -0.60
N ASP A 65 19.27 7.99 0.36
CA ASP A 65 18.53 9.25 0.42
C ASP A 65 19.05 10.27 -0.62
N THR A 66 20.31 10.09 -1.08
CA THR A 66 20.92 10.92 -2.13
C THR A 66 20.79 10.36 -3.54
N MET A 67 20.56 9.05 -3.68
CA MET A 67 20.37 8.39 -4.96
C MET A 67 19.11 8.90 -5.68
N THR A 68 19.22 9.08 -6.99
CA THR A 68 18.08 9.33 -7.88
C THR A 68 17.16 8.12 -7.97
N GLU A 69 15.93 8.33 -8.45
CA GLU A 69 14.98 7.23 -8.66
C GLU A 69 15.54 6.16 -9.60
N ALA A 70 16.23 6.56 -10.69
CA ALA A 70 16.88 5.63 -11.62
C ALA A 70 18.01 4.82 -10.95
N GLU A 71 18.81 5.43 -10.08
CA GLU A 71 19.86 4.71 -9.34
C GLU A 71 19.28 3.74 -8.31
N ARG A 72 18.16 4.10 -7.66
CA ARG A 72 17.44 3.20 -6.76
C ARG A 72 16.83 2.02 -7.50
N GLU A 73 16.23 2.27 -8.67
CA GLU A 73 15.68 1.21 -9.53
C GLU A 73 16.78 0.24 -9.97
N ASN A 74 17.90 0.73 -10.48
CA ASN A 74 19.04 -0.11 -10.85
C ASN A 74 19.57 -0.93 -9.66
N PHE A 75 19.68 -0.32 -8.49
CA PHE A 75 20.12 -1.02 -7.28
C PHE A 75 19.16 -2.15 -6.86
N VAL A 76 17.85 -1.91 -6.95
CA VAL A 76 16.83 -2.92 -6.67
C VAL A 76 16.86 -4.02 -7.73
N ASP A 77 17.04 -3.67 -9.00
CA ASP A 77 17.19 -4.62 -10.10
C ASP A 77 18.40 -5.51 -9.88
N ASP A 78 19.58 -4.93 -9.61
CA ASP A 78 20.80 -5.67 -9.28
C ASP A 78 20.55 -6.63 -8.10
N LEU A 79 19.95 -6.16 -7.00
CA LEU A 79 19.64 -6.99 -5.83
C LEU A 79 18.71 -8.17 -6.15
N ILE A 80 17.69 -7.97 -6.98
CA ILE A 80 16.77 -9.04 -7.40
C ILE A 80 17.50 -10.07 -8.28
N HIS A 81 18.52 -9.64 -9.03
CA HIS A 81 19.30 -10.50 -9.91
C HIS A 81 20.51 -11.17 -9.22
N GLU A 82 21.00 -10.63 -8.10
CA GLU A 82 22.15 -11.16 -7.36
C GLU A 82 21.97 -12.61 -6.85
N ASP A 83 20.80 -12.94 -6.29
CA ASP A 83 20.48 -14.30 -5.79
C ASP A 83 19.85 -15.21 -6.86
N ARG A 84 19.58 -14.66 -8.05
CA ARG A 84 19.27 -15.47 -9.24
C ARG A 84 20.61 -15.93 -9.82
N GLU A 85 21.18 -16.96 -9.23
CA GLU A 85 22.03 -17.86 -10.00
C GLU A 85 21.20 -18.29 -11.23
N CYS A 86 21.47 -17.69 -12.39
CA CYS A 86 21.11 -18.26 -13.68
C CYS A 86 21.80 -19.62 -13.74
N ASN A 87 21.18 -20.65 -13.17
CA ASN A 87 21.57 -22.02 -13.41
C ASN A 87 21.30 -22.28 -14.90
N PRO A 88 22.33 -22.60 -15.71
CA PRO A 88 22.21 -22.73 -17.17
C PRO A 88 21.22 -23.81 -17.62
#